data_AF-A0A1F6F0P4-F1
#
_entry.id   AF-A0A1F6F0P4-F1
#
_cell.length_a   1.000
_cell.length_b   1.000
_cell.length_c   1.000
_cell.angle_alpha   90.00
_cell.angle_beta   90.00
_cell.angle_gamma   90.00
#
_symmetry.space_group_name_H-M   'P 1'
#
loop_
_entity.id
_entity.type
_entity.pdbx_description
1 polymer ?
#
loop_
_entity_poly.entity_id
_entity_poly.type
_entity_poly.pdbx_seq_one_letter_code
_entity_poly.pdbx_strand_id
1 'polypeptide(L)'
;MKSTRGFTLIELLVVIAIIGILSSVVLASLNSARKKGRDARRVADLKQLQLALELYYDANPTTGYPAAVSSLAPTYISVVPTDPSGGTNAYGYIQTGSGSGYYLGAILEMTGQTGILINDNDANQAININGSATNCNANAGAANEAVYCVSQ
;
A
#
# COMPACT_ATOMS: atom_id res chain seq x y z
N MET A 1 37.26 -43.11 -32.72
CA MET A 1 36.29 -42.33 -33.51
C MET A 1 35.34 -41.63 -32.57
N LYS A 2 35.28 -40.29 -32.59
CA LYS A 2 34.44 -39.50 -31.67
C LYS A 2 33.07 -39.31 -32.31
N SER A 3 32.05 -40.01 -31.82
CA SER A 3 30.66 -39.85 -32.29
C SER A 3 30.14 -38.48 -31.84
N THR A 4 29.92 -37.58 -32.80
CA THR A 4 29.17 -36.34 -32.58
C THR A 4 27.68 -36.67 -32.63
N ARG A 5 27.02 -36.67 -31.47
CA ARG A 5 25.55 -36.78 -31.38
C ARG A 5 24.94 -35.42 -31.76
N GLY A 6 24.10 -35.42 -32.79
CA GLY A 6 23.31 -34.24 -33.19
C GLY A 6 22.00 -34.18 -32.40
N PHE A 7 21.51 -32.97 -32.13
CA PHE A 7 20.18 -32.74 -31.58
C PHE A 7 19.11 -33.00 -32.66
N THR A 8 18.05 -33.70 -32.29
CA THR A 8 16.87 -33.88 -33.17
C THR A 8 15.92 -32.68 -33.07
N LEU A 9 15.19 -32.40 -34.15
CA LEU A 9 14.17 -31.34 -34.16
C LEU A 9 13.08 -31.57 -33.11
N ILE A 10 12.73 -32.83 -32.82
CA ILE A 10 11.73 -33.18 -31.81
C ILE A 10 12.22 -32.91 -30.40
N GLU A 11 13.51 -33.15 -30.11
CA GLU A 11 14.10 -32.80 -28.80
C GLU A 11 14.06 -31.29 -28.56
N LEU A 12 14.38 -30.49 -29.58
CA LEU A 12 14.32 -29.04 -29.46
C LEU A 12 12.88 -28.53 -29.30
N LEU A 13 11.92 -29.14 -30.01
CA LEU A 13 10.50 -28.79 -29.94
C LEU A 13 9.92 -29.06 -28.54
N VAL A 14 10.25 -30.20 -27.93
CA VAL A 14 9.77 -30.53 -26.58
C VAL A 14 10.33 -29.56 -25.54
N VAL A 15 11.59 -29.14 -25.68
CA VAL A 15 12.22 -28.21 -24.73
C VAL A 15 11.53 -26.85 -24.72
N ILE A 16 11.28 -26.26 -25.90
CA ILE A 16 10.59 -24.96 -25.97
C ILE A 16 9.15 -25.07 -25.46
N ALA A 17 8.48 -26.21 -25.66
CA ALA A 17 7.14 -26.45 -25.13
C ALA A 17 7.16 -26.46 -23.59
N ILE A 18 8.11 -27.15 -22.96
CA ILE A 18 8.25 -27.19 -21.50
C ILE A 18 8.61 -25.81 -20.94
N ILE A 19 9.57 -25.10 -21.55
CA ILE A 19 9.93 -23.72 -21.13
C ILE A 19 8.72 -22.79 -21.24
N GLY A 20 7.92 -22.92 -22.31
CA GLY A 20 6.67 -22.17 -22.48
C GLY A 20 5.69 -22.38 -21.33
N ILE A 21 5.43 -23.63 -20.97
CA ILE A 21 4.53 -23.98 -19.86
C ILE A 21 5.07 -23.42 -18.54
N LEU A 22 6.33 -23.68 -18.20
CA LEU A 22 6.94 -23.24 -16.94
C LEU A 22 6.98 -21.71 -16.83
N SER A 23 7.32 -21.00 -17.92
CA SER A 23 7.39 -19.54 -17.93
C SER A 23 6.03 -18.88 -17.69
N SER A 24 4.94 -19.46 -18.21
CA SER A 24 3.58 -18.94 -18.03
C SER A 24 3.13 -18.93 -16.56
N VAL A 25 3.44 -20.00 -15.82
CA VAL A 25 3.13 -20.13 -14.39
C VAL A 25 3.95 -19.13 -13.56
N VAL A 26 5.22 -18.97 -13.88
CA VAL A 26 6.12 -18.02 -13.19
C VAL A 26 5.62 -16.58 -13.34
N LEU A 27 5.22 -16.16 -14.54
CA LEU A 27 4.73 -14.80 -14.78
C LEU A 27 3.45 -14.48 -13.98
N ALA A 28 2.52 -15.43 -13.90
CA ALA A 28 1.32 -15.26 -13.08
C ALA A 28 1.66 -15.06 -11.59
N SER A 29 2.61 -15.83 -11.07
CA SER A 29 3.05 -15.72 -9.67
C SER A 29 3.77 -14.39 -9.37
N LEU A 30 4.56 -13.88 -10.32
CA LEU A 30 5.34 -12.65 -10.16
C LEU A 30 4.46 -11.41 -10.04
N ASN A 31 3.34 -11.36 -10.76
CA ASN A 31 2.40 -10.24 -10.68
C ASN A 31 1.80 -10.11 -9.27
N SER A 32 1.38 -11.22 -8.66
CA SER A 32 0.88 -11.22 -7.28
C SER A 32 1.96 -10.83 -6.27
N ALA A 33 3.20 -11.32 -6.46
CA ALA A 33 4.33 -10.95 -5.58
C ALA A 33 4.65 -9.45 -5.64
N ARG A 34 4.59 -8.84 -6.83
CA ARG A 34 4.79 -7.38 -7.01
C ARG A 34 3.72 -6.56 -6.30
N LYS A 35 2.44 -6.96 -6.39
CA LYS A 35 1.34 -6.32 -5.66
C LYS A 35 1.59 -6.36 -4.16
N LYS A 36 1.90 -7.54 -3.62
CA LYS A 36 2.24 -7.72 -2.20
C LYS A 36 3.42 -6.85 -1.75
N GLY A 37 4.45 -6.72 -2.59
CA GLY A 37 5.60 -5.86 -2.33
C GLY A 37 5.23 -4.37 -2.23
N ARG A 38 4.34 -3.89 -3.11
CA ARG A 38 3.82 -2.52 -3.05
C ARG A 38 2.94 -2.30 -1.82
N ASP A 39 2.09 -3.25 -1.47
CA ASP A 39 1.25 -3.17 -0.27
C ASP A 39 2.10 -3.13 1.00
N ALA A 40 3.14 -3.98 1.09
CA ALA A 40 4.10 -3.92 2.20
C ALA A 40 4.80 -2.55 2.29
N ARG A 41 5.11 -1.94 1.15
CA ARG A 41 5.68 -0.59 1.11
C ARG A 41 4.70 0.47 1.59
N ARG A 42 3.44 0.44 1.13
CA ARG A 42 2.38 1.35 1.59
C ARG A 42 2.22 1.30 3.11
N VAL A 43 2.13 0.09 3.67
CA VAL A 43 2.02 -0.09 5.13
C VAL A 43 3.24 0.46 5.87
N ALA A 44 4.45 0.26 5.34
CA ALA A 44 5.66 0.82 5.94
C ALA A 44 5.67 2.35 5.90
N ASP A 45 5.26 2.95 4.78
CA ASP A 45 5.19 4.40 4.61
C ASP A 45 4.14 5.01 5.57
N LEU A 46 2.98 4.38 5.74
CA LEU A 46 1.96 4.81 6.71
C LEU A 46 2.47 4.77 8.16
N LYS A 47 3.25 3.75 8.53
CA LYS A 47 3.88 3.68 9.86
C LYS A 47 4.92 4.78 10.08
N GLN A 48 5.67 5.13 9.03
CA GLN A 48 6.62 6.25 9.10
C GLN A 48 5.90 7.59 9.28
N LEU A 49 4.78 7.79 8.56
CA LEU A 49 3.94 8.97 8.72
C LEU A 49 3.30 9.04 10.12
N GLN A 50 2.78 7.92 10.63
CA GLN A 50 2.27 7.83 11.99
C GLN A 50 3.33 8.26 13.01
N LEU A 51 4.54 7.71 12.94
CA LEU A 51 5.64 8.13 13.84
C LEU A 51 5.94 9.63 13.72
N ALA A 52 5.96 10.17 12.51
CA ALA A 52 6.20 11.61 12.30
C ALA A 52 5.06 12.48 12.86
N LEU A 53 3.80 12.02 12.76
CA LEU A 53 2.64 12.68 13.36
C LEU A 53 2.78 12.72 14.89
N GLU A 54 3.16 11.61 15.51
CA GLU A 54 3.38 11.58 16.97
C GLU A 54 4.49 12.55 17.40
N LEU A 55 5.62 12.57 16.69
CA LEU A 55 6.70 13.52 16.98
C LEU A 55 6.27 14.98 16.78
N TYR A 56 5.40 15.26 15.80
CA TYR A 56 4.84 16.60 15.60
C TYR A 56 3.95 17.00 16.78
N TYR A 57 3.09 16.09 17.24
CA TYR A 57 2.19 16.34 18.37
C TYR A 57 2.98 16.66 19.64
N ASP A 58 4.00 15.86 19.95
CA ASP A 58 4.88 16.07 21.10
C ASP A 58 5.57 17.45 21.07
N ALA A 59 5.97 17.92 19.88
CA ALA A 59 6.59 19.22 19.70
C ALA A 59 5.59 20.39 19.70
N ASN A 60 4.31 20.14 19.42
CA ASN A 60 3.28 21.18 19.26
C ASN A 60 2.03 20.88 20.11
N PRO A 61 2.16 20.73 21.44
CA PRO A 61 1.07 20.26 22.30
C PRO A 61 -0.13 21.21 22.33
N THR A 62 0.04 22.50 21.97
CA THR A 62 -1.04 23.49 21.92
C THR A 62 -1.86 23.43 20.64
N THR A 63 -1.25 23.03 19.51
CA THR A 63 -1.94 22.94 18.21
C THR A 63 -2.36 21.51 17.88
N GLY A 64 -1.75 20.52 18.53
CA GLY A 64 -1.98 19.10 18.27
C GLY A 64 -1.44 18.67 16.91
N TYR A 65 -2.08 17.68 16.29
CA TYR A 65 -1.71 17.16 14.96
C TYR A 65 -1.77 18.23 13.87
N PRO A 66 -0.97 18.12 12.80
CA PRO A 66 -0.95 19.12 11.73
C PRO A 66 -2.21 19.04 10.85
N ALA A 67 -2.59 20.15 10.21
CA ALA A 67 -3.70 20.14 9.25
C ALA A 67 -3.39 19.40 7.93
N ALA A 68 -2.10 19.21 7.61
CA ALA A 68 -1.66 18.51 6.41
C ALA A 68 -0.35 17.74 6.67
N VAL A 69 -0.20 16.57 6.05
CA VAL A 69 1.04 15.76 6.14
C VAL A 69 2.26 16.43 5.53
N SER A 70 2.07 17.42 4.65
CA SER A 70 3.18 18.22 4.10
C SER A 70 3.94 18.99 5.18
N SER A 71 3.28 19.35 6.29
CA SER A 71 3.92 20.04 7.43
C SER A 71 4.87 19.15 8.24
N LEU A 72 4.84 17.83 8.01
CA LEU A 72 5.75 16.89 8.67
C LEU A 72 7.16 16.96 8.08
N ALA A 73 7.27 17.28 6.80
CA ALA A 73 8.56 17.38 6.11
C ALA A 73 9.10 18.81 6.12
N PRO A 74 10.43 19.02 6.17
CA PRO A 74 11.47 17.99 6.31
C PRO A 74 11.80 17.62 7.77
N THR A 75 11.15 18.25 8.75
CA THR A 75 11.60 18.25 10.15
C THR A 75 11.33 16.93 10.87
N TYR A 76 10.13 16.36 10.71
CA TYR A 76 9.68 15.13 11.39
C TYR A 76 9.76 13.90 10.47
N ILE A 77 9.84 14.13 9.17
CA ILE A 77 10.14 13.12 8.14
C ILE A 77 10.93 13.77 7.01
N SER A 78 11.92 13.08 6.45
CA SER A 78 12.79 13.65 5.41
C SER A 78 12.04 14.02 4.13
N VAL A 79 11.04 13.24 3.75
CA VAL A 79 10.15 13.47 2.61
C VAL A 79 8.83 12.76 2.87
N VAL A 80 7.71 13.38 2.50
CA VAL A 80 6.41 12.71 2.55
C VAL A 80 6.41 11.59 1.51
N PRO A 81 6.19 10.32 1.90
CA PRO A 81 6.19 9.22 0.96
C PRO A 81 5.14 9.39 -0.14
N THR A 82 5.47 8.90 -1.32
CA THR A 82 4.56 8.82 -2.47
C THR A 82 4.30 7.35 -2.79
N ASP A 83 3.12 7.06 -3.33
CA ASP A 83 2.75 5.67 -3.64
C ASP A 83 3.73 5.00 -4.60
N PRO A 84 4.10 3.73 -4.36
CA PRO A 84 4.97 2.98 -5.27
C PRO A 84 4.33 2.69 -6.65
N SER A 85 3.02 2.88 -6.82
CA SER A 85 2.35 2.79 -8.13
C SER A 85 2.27 4.13 -8.88
N GLY A 86 2.73 5.24 -8.27
CA GLY A 86 2.74 6.57 -8.88
C GLY A 86 1.38 7.29 -8.89
N GLY A 87 0.42 6.85 -8.08
CA GLY A 87 -0.89 7.51 -7.94
C GLY A 87 -0.83 8.82 -7.14
N THR A 88 -1.59 9.82 -7.59
CA THR A 88 -1.82 11.08 -6.86
C THR A 88 -2.78 10.84 -5.69
N ASN A 89 -2.42 11.27 -4.47
CA ASN A 89 -3.22 11.14 -3.24
C ASN A 89 -3.44 9.71 -2.73
N ALA A 90 -2.44 8.82 -2.88
CA ALA A 90 -2.59 7.43 -2.43
C ALA A 90 -2.56 7.22 -0.92
N TYR A 91 -2.05 8.21 -0.17
CA TYR A 91 -2.14 8.26 1.28
C TYR A 91 -3.16 9.32 1.65
N GLY A 92 -4.28 8.90 2.23
CA GLY A 92 -5.34 9.77 2.72
C GLY A 92 -5.05 10.19 4.15
N TYR A 93 -5.19 11.47 4.44
CA TYR A 93 -5.01 12.03 5.78
C TYR A 93 -6.11 13.05 6.07
N ILE A 94 -6.67 13.00 7.27
CA ILE A 94 -7.55 14.05 7.79
C ILE A 94 -7.25 14.26 9.28
N GLN A 95 -7.15 15.52 9.67
CA GLN A 95 -7.07 15.94 11.06
C GLN A 95 -8.50 15.99 11.65
N THR A 96 -8.68 15.52 12.88
CA THR A 96 -9.96 15.59 13.61
C THR A 96 -9.86 16.52 14.81
N GLY A 97 -11.02 17.02 15.28
CA GLY A 97 -11.11 17.77 16.54
C GLY A 97 -10.11 18.93 16.65
N SER A 98 -9.87 19.65 15.55
CA SER A 98 -8.91 20.76 15.46
C SER A 98 -7.49 20.41 15.93
N GLY A 99 -7.04 19.17 15.72
CA GLY A 99 -5.69 18.70 16.09
C GLY A 99 -5.65 17.72 17.24
N SER A 100 -6.81 17.37 17.78
CA SER A 100 -6.92 16.39 18.86
C SER A 100 -6.72 14.95 18.38
N GLY A 101 -6.86 14.67 17.09
CA GLY A 101 -6.67 13.34 16.52
C GLY A 101 -6.51 13.36 14.99
N TYR A 102 -6.39 12.18 14.39
CA TYR A 102 -6.28 12.04 12.94
C TYR A 102 -6.76 10.68 12.42
N TYR A 103 -7.11 10.63 11.13
CA TYR A 103 -7.15 9.38 10.37
C TYR A 103 -6.13 9.42 9.24
N LEU A 104 -5.44 8.30 9.07
CA LEU A 104 -4.43 8.10 8.04
C LEU A 104 -4.65 6.72 7.40
N GLY A 105 -4.61 6.63 6.07
CA GLY A 105 -4.80 5.34 5.41
C GLY A 105 -4.39 5.29 3.94
N ALA A 106 -4.42 4.07 3.38
CA ALA A 106 -4.16 3.79 1.97
C ALA A 106 -5.03 2.64 1.45
N ILE A 107 -5.23 2.61 0.13
CA ILE A 107 -5.86 1.49 -0.57
C ILE A 107 -4.76 0.50 -1.00
N LEU A 108 -4.94 -0.76 -0.64
CA LEU A 108 -4.09 -1.89 -0.99
C LEU A 108 -4.57 -2.57 -2.28
N GLU A 109 -3.64 -3.15 -3.01
CA GLU A 109 -3.92 -3.82 -4.30
C GLU A 109 -4.38 -5.27 -4.16
N MET A 110 -4.01 -5.93 -3.05
CA MET A 110 -4.48 -7.27 -2.74
C MET A 110 -5.79 -7.23 -1.95
N THR A 111 -6.85 -7.79 -2.53
CA THR A 111 -8.12 -8.01 -1.82
C THR A 111 -7.93 -9.01 -0.67
N GLY A 112 -8.52 -8.74 0.50
CA GLY A 112 -8.46 -9.62 1.67
C GLY A 112 -7.34 -9.32 2.69
N GLN A 113 -6.51 -8.30 2.47
CA GLN A 113 -5.71 -7.67 3.53
C GLN A 113 -6.44 -6.43 4.06
N THR A 114 -7.54 -6.64 4.77
CA THR A 114 -8.23 -5.57 5.49
C THR A 114 -7.40 -5.21 6.73
N GLY A 115 -6.86 -3.99 6.78
CA GLY A 115 -6.10 -3.51 7.92
C GLY A 115 -7.02 -3.20 9.10
N ILE A 116 -6.82 -3.94 10.21
CA ILE A 116 -6.87 -3.61 11.67
C ILE A 116 -7.96 -2.68 12.26
N LEU A 117 -8.79 -1.97 11.50
CA LEU A 117 -9.92 -1.19 12.03
C LEU A 117 -11.29 -1.71 11.53
N ILE A 118 -11.39 -2.99 11.21
CA ILE A 118 -12.70 -3.62 10.99
C ILE A 118 -13.43 -3.58 12.33
N ASN A 119 -14.43 -2.72 12.45
CA ASN A 119 -15.23 -2.43 13.65
C ASN A 119 -14.65 -1.38 14.63
N ASP A 120 -13.73 -0.50 14.22
CA ASP A 120 -13.44 0.67 15.06
C ASP A 120 -14.55 1.73 14.92
N ASN A 121 -15.24 2.00 16.02
CA ASN A 121 -16.46 2.81 16.05
C ASN A 121 -16.17 4.32 15.93
N ASP A 122 -14.93 4.74 16.06
CA ASP A 122 -14.53 6.13 15.94
C ASP A 122 -14.35 6.58 14.48
N ALA A 123 -14.02 5.67 13.55
CA ALA A 123 -13.60 5.96 12.18
C ALA A 123 -14.72 6.30 11.18
N ASN A 124 -15.76 7.04 11.61
CA ASN A 124 -16.90 7.43 10.76
C ASN A 124 -16.61 8.66 9.85
N GLN A 125 -15.34 9.06 9.69
CA GLN A 125 -14.96 10.12 8.75
C GLN A 125 -14.30 9.52 7.50
N ALA A 126 -14.79 9.94 6.33
CA ALA A 126 -14.21 9.53 5.06
C ALA A 126 -12.91 10.32 4.79
N ILE A 127 -11.82 9.60 4.57
CA ILE A 127 -10.57 10.14 4.04
C ILE A 127 -10.58 10.09 2.53
N ASN A 128 -10.05 11.10 1.85
CA ASN A 128 -9.89 11.05 0.40
C ASN A 128 -8.60 10.27 0.07
N ILE A 129 -8.74 9.11 -0.55
CA ILE A 129 -7.62 8.34 -1.10
C ILE A 129 -7.84 8.18 -2.61
N ASN A 130 -6.91 8.66 -3.42
CA ASN A 130 -6.98 8.62 -4.88
C ASN A 130 -8.30 9.21 -5.45
N GLY A 131 -8.88 10.22 -4.81
CA GLY A 131 -10.15 10.83 -5.23
C GLY A 131 -11.40 10.07 -4.75
N SER A 132 -11.25 8.92 -4.08
CA SER A 132 -12.33 8.15 -3.48
C SER A 132 -12.50 8.53 -2.01
N ALA A 133 -13.74 8.76 -1.57
CA ALA A 133 -14.05 8.94 -0.16
C ALA A 133 -14.06 7.57 0.53
N THR A 134 -12.96 7.24 1.19
CA THR A 134 -12.74 5.96 1.86
C THR A 134 -13.07 6.10 3.35
N ASN A 135 -14.04 5.33 3.83
CA ASN A 135 -14.37 5.26 5.26
C ASN A 135 -13.52 4.14 5.91
N CYS A 136 -12.87 4.45 7.03
CA CYS A 136 -12.01 3.53 7.77
C CYS A 136 -12.75 2.62 8.77
N ASN A 137 -14.01 2.91 9.10
CA ASN A 137 -14.92 2.11 9.95
C ASN A 137 -15.82 1.19 9.11
N ALA A 138 -16.43 1.75 8.07
CA ALA A 138 -17.36 0.98 7.26
C ALA A 138 -16.59 -0.05 6.44
N ASN A 139 -17.16 -1.24 6.33
CA ASN A 139 -17.13 -2.00 5.09
C ASN A 139 -17.32 -1.02 3.93
N ALA A 140 -16.23 -0.46 3.39
CA ALA A 140 -16.31 0.63 2.44
C ALA A 140 -17.15 0.12 1.27
N GLY A 141 -18.24 0.83 0.98
CA GLY A 141 -19.35 0.39 0.13
C GLY A 141 -19.02 0.20 -1.35
N ALA A 142 -17.80 -0.20 -1.69
CA ALA A 142 -17.45 -0.92 -2.90
C ALA A 142 -16.77 -2.22 -2.45
N ALA A 143 -17.44 -3.35 -2.62
CA ALA A 143 -17.14 -4.66 -2.01
C ALA A 143 -15.76 -5.29 -2.34
N ASN A 144 -14.75 -4.55 -2.79
CA ASN A 144 -13.46 -5.07 -3.27
C ASN A 144 -12.24 -4.17 -2.96
N GLU A 145 -12.34 -3.13 -2.13
CA GLU A 145 -11.16 -2.31 -1.77
C GLU A 145 -10.58 -2.74 -0.42
N ALA A 146 -9.34 -3.23 -0.42
CA ALA A 146 -8.61 -3.55 0.80
C ALA A 146 -8.00 -2.26 1.35
N VAL A 147 -8.57 -1.71 2.41
CA VAL A 147 -8.09 -0.45 3.01
C VAL A 147 -7.26 -0.75 4.25
N TYR A 148 -6.15 -0.05 4.42
CA TYR A 148 -5.38 -0.02 5.67
C TYR A 148 -5.47 1.37 6.28
N CYS A 149 -6.04 1.47 7.48
CA CYS A 149 -6.18 2.72 8.22
C CYS A 149 -5.54 2.62 9.61
N VAL A 150 -5.10 3.78 10.11
CA VAL A 150 -4.67 4.01 11.49
C VAL A 150 -5.33 5.29 12.00
N SER A 151 -5.65 5.32 13.29
CA SER A 151 -6.24 6.46 14.00
C SER A 151 -5.49 6.75 15.28
N GLN A 152 -5.61 8.00 15.75
CA GLN A 152 -5.35 8.39 17.13
C GLN A 152 -6.38 9.42 17.59
#